data_AF-A0A351ZUV5-F1
#
_entry.id   AF-A0A351ZUV5-F1
#
_cell.length_a   1.000
_cell.length_b   1.000
_cell.length_c   1.000
_cell.angle_alpha   90.00
_cell.angle_beta   90.00
_cell.angle_gamma   90.00
#
_symmetry.space_group_name_H-M   'P 1'
#
loop_
_entity.id
_entity.type
_entity.pdbx_description
1 polymer ?
#
loop_
_entity_poly.entity_id
_entity_poly.type
_entity_poly.pdbx_seq_one_letter_code
_entity_poly.pdbx_strand_id
1 'polypeptide(L)'
;RGLRLAIPADSVERLTLRYPDGARDAEALLVDPRTGDIVIVTKRENRCRVYSVAAPHTGGSDRTMRFEGDLPLQLITGGDVSANGSTIILKNYLYARAWTRTSGSSLAASLNGAGTPLPYMPEGQGEAIGFSADGGGYYTTSECESAGPPAAIFYYPAVPQRSRNSGAMRDVRL
;
A
#
# COMPACT_ATOMS: atom_id res chain seq x y z
N ARG A 1 -14.52 25.04 12.26
CA ARG A 1 -15.04 24.29 13.44
C ARG A 1 -14.81 22.81 13.14
N GLY A 2 -13.90 22.15 13.85
CA GLY A 2 -13.59 20.74 13.61
C GLY A 2 -14.77 19.85 13.99
N LEU A 3 -15.18 18.95 13.09
CA LEU A 3 -16.10 17.88 13.42
C LEU A 3 -15.40 16.94 14.40
N ARG A 4 -15.89 16.87 15.63
CA ARG A 4 -15.48 15.84 16.58
C ARG A 4 -16.24 14.56 16.23
N LEU A 5 -15.63 13.71 15.41
CA LEU A 5 -16.12 12.36 15.17
C LEU A 5 -15.79 11.51 16.41
N ALA A 6 -16.81 11.04 17.11
CA ALA A 6 -16.66 10.01 18.13
C ALA A 6 -17.01 8.67 17.48
N ILE A 7 -16.09 7.72 17.53
CA ILE A 7 -16.34 6.33 17.12
C ILE A 7 -16.67 5.55 18.41
N PRO A 8 -17.92 5.09 18.60
CA PRO A 8 -18.28 4.28 19.75
C PRO A 8 -17.44 3.00 19.83
N ALA A 9 -17.07 2.57 21.04
CA ALA A 9 -16.23 1.38 21.20
C ALA A 9 -16.94 0.09 20.72
N ASP A 10 -18.26 0.04 20.85
CA ASP A 10 -19.13 -1.02 20.36
C ASP A 10 -19.33 -1.01 18.83
N SER A 11 -18.92 0.07 18.15
CA SER A 11 -18.87 0.10 16.68
C SER A 11 -17.52 -0.33 16.11
N VAL A 12 -16.59 -0.80 16.95
CA VAL A 12 -15.26 -1.29 16.54
C VAL A 12 -15.22 -2.80 16.66
N GLU A 13 -14.79 -3.47 15.59
CA GLU A 13 -14.58 -4.91 15.56
C GLU A 13 -13.09 -5.24 15.70
N ARG A 14 -12.76 -6.28 16.47
CA ARG A 14 -11.40 -6.80 16.61
C ARG A 14 -11.22 -8.07 15.80
N LEU A 15 -10.28 -8.04 14.86
CA LEU A 15 -9.81 -9.20 14.13
C LEU A 15 -8.49 -9.70 14.75
N THR A 16 -8.38 -11.01 15.01
CA THR A 16 -7.14 -11.63 15.48
C THR A 16 -6.55 -12.47 14.36
N LEU A 17 -5.42 -12.01 13.80
CA LEU A 17 -4.72 -12.69 12.72
C LEU A 17 -3.43 -13.33 13.23
N ARG A 18 -3.16 -14.57 12.82
CA ARG A 18 -1.95 -15.33 13.21
C ARG A 18 -1.09 -15.58 11.98
N TYR A 19 0.20 -15.24 12.08
CA TYR A 19 1.18 -15.67 11.10
C TYR A 19 1.38 -17.19 11.17
N PRO A 20 1.40 -17.91 10.04
CA PRO A 20 1.57 -19.37 10.03
C PRO A 20 2.96 -19.82 10.50
N ASP A 21 3.94 -18.93 10.52
CA ASP A 21 5.35 -19.22 10.76
C ASP A 21 5.99 -18.29 11.81
N GLY A 22 5.18 -17.85 12.78
CA GLY A 22 5.61 -17.08 13.95
C GLY A 22 5.45 -15.57 13.79
N ALA A 23 5.61 -14.84 14.90
CA ALA A 23 5.44 -13.40 14.92
C ALA A 23 6.34 -12.68 13.90
N ARG A 24 5.84 -11.59 13.32
CA ARG A 24 6.54 -10.73 12.37
C ARG A 24 6.27 -9.27 12.68
N ASP A 25 7.23 -8.43 12.34
CA ASP A 25 7.08 -6.98 12.30
C ASP A 25 6.54 -6.59 10.92
N ALA A 26 5.40 -5.89 10.87
CA ALA A 26 4.71 -5.54 9.64
C ALA A 26 4.16 -4.11 9.71
N GLU A 27 4.30 -3.38 8.60
CA GLU A 27 4.01 -1.94 8.54
C GLU A 27 3.09 -1.57 7.37
N ALA A 28 2.63 -2.57 6.60
CA ALA A 28 1.63 -2.33 5.56
C ALA A 28 0.49 -3.34 5.67
N LEU A 29 -0.71 -2.80 5.88
CA LEU A 29 -1.98 -3.49 5.81
C LEU A 29 -2.74 -2.94 4.62
N LEU A 30 -3.09 -3.83 3.69
CA LEU A 30 -3.82 -3.52 2.47
C LEU A 30 -5.17 -4.23 2.51
N VAL A 31 -6.22 -3.56 2.05
CA VAL A 31 -7.55 -4.15 1.90
C VAL A 31 -7.92 -4.14 0.43
N ASP A 32 -8.34 -5.29 -0.12
CA ASP A 32 -8.85 -5.37 -1.48
C ASP A 32 -10.23 -4.73 -1.56
N PRO A 33 -10.41 -3.58 -2.25
CA PRO A 33 -11.72 -2.95 -2.34
C PRO A 33 -12.73 -3.78 -3.16
N ARG A 34 -12.27 -4.80 -3.89
CA ARG A 34 -13.12 -5.68 -4.70
C ARG A 34 -13.64 -6.89 -3.94
N THR A 35 -12.86 -7.42 -2.99
CA THR A 35 -13.18 -8.68 -2.29
C THR A 35 -13.28 -8.52 -0.78
N GLY A 36 -12.67 -7.47 -0.21
CA GLY A 36 -12.49 -7.30 1.23
C GLY A 36 -11.30 -8.09 1.79
N ASP A 37 -10.54 -8.81 0.98
CA ASP A 37 -9.38 -9.58 1.44
C ASP A 37 -8.34 -8.64 2.06
N ILE A 38 -7.75 -9.06 3.18
CA ILE A 38 -6.67 -8.32 3.83
C ILE A 38 -5.34 -8.94 3.39
N VAL A 39 -4.39 -8.09 3.02
CA VAL A 39 -3.00 -8.45 2.72
C VAL A 39 -2.08 -7.70 3.67
N ILE A 40 -1.11 -8.40 4.25
CA ILE A 40 -0.13 -7.83 5.18
C ILE A 40 1.26 -8.03 4.59
N VAL A 41 2.08 -6.97 4.60
CA VAL A 41 3.48 -7.00 4.17
C VAL A 41 4.40 -6.70 5.35
N THR A 42 5.38 -7.58 5.57
CA THR A 42 6.33 -7.43 6.70
C THR A 42 7.42 -6.39 6.43
N LYS A 43 8.13 -5.97 7.48
CA LYS A 43 9.17 -4.92 7.44
C LYS A 43 10.59 -5.48 7.37
N ARG A 44 10.94 -6.45 8.22
CA ARG A 44 12.34 -6.66 8.66
C ARG A 44 13.14 -7.66 7.87
N GLU A 45 12.50 -8.57 7.15
CA GLU A 45 13.18 -9.63 6.43
C GLU A 45 14.00 -9.10 5.24
N ASN A 46 15.09 -9.79 4.90
CA ASN A 46 15.89 -9.51 3.69
C ASN A 46 15.06 -9.52 2.40
N ARG A 47 13.93 -10.23 2.43
CA ARG A 47 12.85 -10.14 1.47
C ARG A 47 11.58 -10.08 2.29
N CYS A 48 10.91 -8.94 2.29
CA CYS A 48 9.62 -8.76 2.96
C CYS A 48 8.65 -9.87 2.53
N ARG A 49 7.78 -10.29 3.44
CA ARG A 49 6.89 -11.43 3.24
C ARG A 49 5.47 -10.94 3.10
N VAL A 50 4.73 -11.55 2.18
CA VAL A 50 3.34 -11.22 1.90
C VAL A 50 2.46 -12.30 2.52
N TYR A 51 1.46 -11.87 3.28
CA TYR A 51 0.46 -12.73 3.88
C TYR A 51 -0.94 -12.25 3.50
N SER A 52 -1.91 -13.15 3.45
CA SER A 52 -3.31 -12.79 3.18
C SER A 52 -4.30 -13.53 4.05
N VAL A 53 -5.48 -12.94 4.22
CA VAL A 53 -6.67 -13.58 4.79
C VAL A 53 -7.88 -13.17 3.98
N ALA A 54 -8.66 -14.16 3.56
CA ALA A 54 -9.83 -13.93 2.71
C ALA A 54 -11.02 -13.41 3.51
N ALA A 55 -11.79 -12.49 2.92
CA ALA A 55 -13.10 -12.10 3.43
C ALA A 55 -14.12 -13.26 3.31
N PRO A 56 -15.27 -13.20 4.02
CA PRO A 56 -15.64 -12.20 5.03
C PRO A 56 -14.81 -12.32 6.30
N HIS A 57 -14.67 -11.21 7.02
CA HIS A 57 -14.04 -11.15 8.34
C HIS A 57 -15.12 -11.13 9.41
N THR A 58 -14.84 -11.76 10.54
CA THR A 58 -15.76 -11.81 11.68
C THR A 58 -14.95 -11.69 12.96
N GLY A 59 -15.34 -10.74 13.79
CA GLY A 59 -14.69 -10.36 15.02
C GLY A 59 -14.65 -11.49 16.02
N GLY A 60 -13.59 -11.52 16.83
CA GLY A 60 -13.39 -12.54 17.85
C GLY A 60 -13.01 -13.93 17.32
N SER A 61 -12.93 -14.12 16.00
CA SER A 61 -12.36 -15.34 15.41
C SER A 61 -10.86 -15.19 15.16
N ASP A 62 -10.09 -16.18 15.60
CA ASP A 62 -8.67 -16.29 15.29
C ASP A 62 -8.51 -16.91 13.90
N ARG A 63 -7.82 -16.20 13.00
CA ARG A 63 -7.54 -16.71 11.64
C ARG A 63 -6.06 -16.76 11.37
N THR A 64 -5.57 -17.93 10.98
CA THR A 64 -4.21 -18.08 10.46
C THR A 64 -4.17 -17.56 9.02
N MET A 65 -3.27 -16.62 8.76
CA MET A 65 -3.07 -16.07 7.42
C MET A 65 -2.37 -17.08 6.50
N ARG A 66 -2.59 -16.95 5.19
CA ARG A 66 -1.84 -17.67 4.16
C ARG A 66 -0.55 -16.92 3.88
N PHE A 67 0.58 -17.62 3.85
CA PHE A 67 1.83 -17.08 3.27
C PHE A 67 1.74 -17.12 1.75
N GLU A 68 1.97 -15.98 1.11
CA GLU A 68 1.77 -15.79 -0.34
C GLU A 68 3.09 -15.70 -1.11
N GLY A 69 4.20 -15.50 -0.40
CA GLY A 69 5.53 -15.45 -0.98
C GLY A 69 6.38 -14.29 -0.47
N ASP A 70 7.60 -14.23 -1.00
CA ASP A 70 8.59 -13.23 -0.65
C ASP A 70 8.65 -12.11 -1.71
N LEU A 71 8.37 -10.89 -1.27
CA LEU A 71 8.56 -9.66 -2.01
C LEU A 71 10.07 -9.31 -2.02
N PRO A 72 10.70 -9.08 -3.18
CA PRO A 72 12.13 -8.78 -3.29
C PRO A 72 12.46 -7.32 -2.87
N LEU A 73 11.83 -6.84 -1.80
CA LEU A 73 12.04 -5.53 -1.20
C LEU A 73 12.30 -5.70 0.29
N GLN A 74 12.79 -4.64 0.93
CA GLN A 74 13.15 -4.62 2.35
C GLN A 74 12.62 -3.34 3.00
N LEU A 75 12.40 -3.41 4.31
CA LEU A 75 12.07 -2.26 5.15
C LEU A 75 10.80 -1.54 4.69
N ILE A 76 9.77 -2.28 4.24
CA ILE A 76 8.47 -1.68 3.92
C ILE A 76 7.95 -0.96 5.16
N THR A 77 7.53 0.29 4.97
CA THR A 77 7.01 1.17 6.03
C THR A 77 5.58 1.61 5.79
N GLY A 78 5.04 1.36 4.59
CA GLY A 78 3.65 1.71 4.31
C GLY A 78 3.22 1.24 2.93
N GLY A 79 1.91 1.24 2.73
CA GLY A 79 1.32 0.85 1.48
C GLY A 79 -0.16 1.18 1.40
N ASP A 80 -0.68 1.22 0.17
CA ASP A 80 -2.09 1.47 -0.09
C ASP A 80 -2.54 0.84 -1.42
N VAL A 81 -3.85 0.72 -1.61
CA VAL A 81 -4.50 0.16 -2.78
C VAL A 81 -5.44 1.22 -3.37
N SER A 82 -5.37 1.42 -4.69
CA SER A 82 -6.23 2.39 -5.37
C SER A 82 -7.70 2.03 -5.17
N ALA A 83 -8.60 3.02 -5.16
CA ALA A 83 -10.02 2.81 -4.87
C ALA A 83 -10.71 1.76 -5.78
N ASN A 84 -10.24 1.62 -7.02
CA ASN A 84 -10.74 0.63 -7.99
C ASN A 84 -10.03 -0.74 -7.88
N GLY A 85 -9.08 -0.91 -6.95
CA GLY A 85 -8.28 -2.11 -6.71
C GLY A 85 -7.28 -2.45 -7.81
N SER A 86 -6.98 -1.54 -8.75
CA SER A 86 -6.10 -1.82 -9.89
C SER A 86 -4.61 -1.62 -9.63
N THR A 87 -4.27 -0.84 -8.61
CA THR A 87 -2.89 -0.43 -8.35
C THR A 87 -2.58 -0.57 -6.87
N ILE A 88 -1.45 -1.18 -6.55
CA ILE A 88 -0.90 -1.26 -5.20
C ILE A 88 0.33 -0.36 -5.16
N ILE A 89 0.49 0.44 -4.11
CA ILE A 89 1.73 1.18 -3.85
C ILE A 89 2.31 0.73 -2.52
N LEU A 90 3.63 0.56 -2.48
CA LEU A 90 4.39 0.32 -1.26
C LEU A 90 5.55 1.31 -1.21
N LYS A 91 5.94 1.72 -0.01
CA LYS A 91 7.18 2.48 0.22
C LYS A 91 8.05 1.84 1.29
N ASN A 92 9.31 2.20 1.24
CA ASN A 92 10.22 2.16 2.38
C ASN A 92 10.84 3.54 2.59
N TYR A 93 11.84 3.61 3.46
CA TYR A 93 12.59 4.83 3.76
C TYR A 93 13.26 5.49 2.54
N LEU A 94 13.50 4.76 1.44
CA LEU A 94 14.33 5.23 0.33
C LEU A 94 13.57 5.36 -1.00
N TYR A 95 12.51 4.59 -1.21
CA TYR A 95 11.79 4.55 -2.48
C TYR A 95 10.31 4.18 -2.29
N ALA A 96 9.50 4.57 -3.26
CA ALA A 96 8.14 4.09 -3.45
C ALA A 96 8.03 3.31 -4.77
N ARG A 97 7.13 2.32 -4.80
CA ARG A 97 6.92 1.43 -5.95
C ARG A 97 5.46 1.10 -6.15
N ALA A 98 5.08 0.84 -7.40
CA ALA A 98 3.73 0.47 -7.80
C ALA A 98 3.67 -0.90 -8.48
N TRP A 99 2.59 -1.63 -8.23
CA TRP A 99 2.21 -2.85 -8.95
C TRP A 99 0.85 -2.64 -9.59
N THR A 100 0.73 -2.96 -10.87
CA THR A 100 -0.56 -3.00 -11.57
C THR A 100 -1.13 -4.40 -11.43
N ARG A 101 -2.34 -4.48 -10.88
CA ARG A 101 -3.09 -5.73 -10.75
C ARG A 101 -3.60 -6.19 -12.11
N THR A 102 -3.16 -7.36 -12.53
CA THR A 102 -3.71 -8.05 -13.71
C THR A 102 -5.13 -8.51 -13.44
N SER A 103 -5.99 -8.48 -14.46
CA SER A 103 -7.36 -8.99 -14.37
C SER A 103 -7.38 -10.43 -13.82
N GLY A 104 -8.28 -10.71 -12.87
CA GLY A 104 -8.41 -12.02 -12.23
C GLY A 104 -7.37 -12.38 -11.17
N SER A 105 -6.30 -11.59 -10.99
CA SER A 105 -5.30 -11.83 -9.93
C SER A 105 -5.79 -11.32 -8.57
N SER A 106 -5.35 -11.92 -7.46
CA SER A 106 -5.52 -11.35 -6.13
C SER A 106 -4.54 -10.17 -5.90
N LEU A 107 -4.78 -9.34 -4.87
CA LEU A 107 -3.80 -8.32 -4.48
C LEU A 107 -2.45 -8.95 -4.10
N ALA A 108 -2.47 -9.99 -3.26
CA ALA A 108 -1.25 -10.67 -2.82
C ALA A 108 -0.44 -11.23 -4.01
N ALA A 109 -1.11 -11.88 -4.98
CA ALA A 109 -0.45 -12.38 -6.18
C ALA A 109 0.12 -11.25 -7.07
N SER A 110 -0.45 -10.05 -6.99
CA SER A 110 0.01 -8.88 -7.74
C SER A 110 1.29 -8.28 -7.16
N LEU A 111 1.63 -8.55 -5.90
CA LEU A 111 2.88 -8.14 -5.25
C LEU A 111 4.09 -9.03 -5.62
N ASN A 112 4.02 -9.74 -6.74
CA ASN A 112 5.17 -10.46 -7.27
C ASN A 112 6.17 -9.50 -7.94
N GLY A 113 7.47 -9.81 -7.83
CA GLY A 113 8.54 -9.02 -8.44
C GLY A 113 8.78 -7.66 -7.77
N ALA A 114 9.61 -6.83 -8.41
CA ALA A 114 10.13 -5.62 -7.79
C ALA A 114 9.21 -4.39 -7.89
N GLY A 115 8.12 -4.44 -8.67
CA GLY A 115 7.27 -3.27 -8.93
C GLY A 115 7.98 -2.16 -9.74
N THR A 116 7.18 -1.22 -10.24
CA THR A 116 7.66 -0.06 -11.01
C THR A 116 8.00 1.09 -10.06
N PRO A 117 9.16 1.77 -10.19
CA PRO A 117 9.49 2.92 -9.37
C PRO A 117 8.45 4.06 -9.46
N LEU A 118 8.19 4.70 -8.34
CA LEU A 118 7.43 5.94 -8.25
C LEU A 118 8.33 7.11 -7.83
N PRO A 119 8.01 8.35 -8.23
CA PRO A 119 8.64 9.54 -7.66
C PRO A 119 8.56 9.52 -6.13
N TYR A 120 9.68 9.64 -5.45
CA TYR A 120 9.68 9.71 -4.00
C TYR A 120 10.91 10.47 -3.52
N MET A 121 10.71 11.41 -2.61
CA MET A 121 11.78 12.08 -1.91
C MET A 121 11.88 11.45 -0.52
N PRO A 122 13.01 10.80 -0.17
CA PRO A 122 13.20 10.24 1.16
C PRO A 122 12.96 11.27 2.26
N GLU A 123 12.22 10.85 3.28
CA GLU A 123 11.86 11.66 4.43
C GLU A 123 12.49 11.08 5.71
N GLY A 124 12.72 11.90 6.73
CA GLY A 124 13.16 11.40 8.04
C GLY A 124 12.04 10.58 8.67
N GLN A 125 12.26 9.27 8.89
CA GLN A 125 11.21 8.33 9.35
C GLN A 125 9.95 8.39 8.47
N GLY A 126 10.08 8.18 7.16
CA GLY A 126 8.94 8.11 6.25
C GLY A 126 8.07 6.87 6.49
N GLU A 127 6.97 7.02 7.23
CA GLU A 127 6.12 5.91 7.73
C GLU A 127 4.76 5.77 7.02
N ALA A 128 4.38 6.65 6.09
CA ALA A 128 3.09 6.52 5.40
C ALA A 128 3.12 6.89 3.92
N ILE A 129 2.28 6.18 3.16
CA ILE A 129 1.91 6.46 1.76
C ILE A 129 0.43 6.12 1.57
N GLY A 130 -0.31 6.93 0.81
CA GLY A 130 -1.72 6.67 0.53
C GLY A 130 -2.19 7.39 -0.73
N PHE A 131 -3.08 6.77 -1.48
CA PHE A 131 -3.69 7.40 -2.64
C PHE A 131 -4.54 8.61 -2.24
N SER A 132 -4.55 9.60 -3.11
CA SER A 132 -5.56 10.66 -3.06
C SER A 132 -6.96 10.09 -3.32
N ALA A 133 -7.97 10.63 -2.64
CA ALA A 133 -9.35 10.17 -2.75
C ALA A 133 -9.94 10.32 -4.18
N ASP A 134 -9.46 11.30 -4.94
CA ASP A 134 -9.87 11.53 -6.33
C ASP A 134 -9.04 10.73 -7.36
N GLY A 135 -8.02 9.98 -6.89
CA GLY A 135 -7.10 9.23 -7.73
C GLY A 135 -6.10 10.10 -8.52
N GLY A 136 -6.00 11.39 -8.21
CA GLY A 136 -5.11 12.33 -8.89
C GLY A 136 -3.62 12.12 -8.61
N GLY A 137 -3.28 11.32 -7.61
CA GLY A 137 -1.92 11.08 -7.13
C GLY A 137 -1.89 10.31 -5.80
N TYR A 138 -0.81 10.48 -5.05
CA TYR A 138 -0.63 9.92 -3.71
C TYR A 138 0.07 10.91 -2.78
N TYR A 139 -0.11 10.69 -1.48
CA TYR A 139 0.50 11.44 -0.41
C TYR A 139 1.55 10.60 0.30
N THR A 140 2.58 11.23 0.84
CA THR A 140 3.48 10.62 1.83
C THR A 140 3.62 11.52 3.03
N THR A 141 3.94 10.93 4.18
CA THR A 141 4.32 11.67 5.38
C THR A 141 5.28 10.85 6.23
N SER A 142 5.81 11.52 7.25
CA SER A 142 6.81 11.03 8.19
C SER A 142 6.21 10.84 9.58
N GLU A 143 6.90 10.11 10.44
CA GLU A 143 6.63 10.15 11.87
C GLU A 143 6.93 11.55 12.41
N CYS A 144 6.06 12.05 13.30
CA CYS A 144 6.33 13.26 14.06
C CYS A 144 6.97 12.86 15.39
N GLU A 145 8.27 13.08 15.54
CA GLU A 145 8.90 12.97 16.86
C GLU A 145 8.34 14.06 17.80
N SER A 146 8.14 13.76 19.08
CA SER A 146 7.48 14.66 20.04
C SER A 146 8.18 16.00 20.26
N ALA A 147 9.43 16.16 19.82
CA ALA A 147 10.20 17.40 19.88
C ALA A 147 10.60 17.95 18.49
N GLY A 148 10.12 17.35 17.40
CA GLY A 148 10.45 17.73 16.03
C GLY A 148 9.46 18.73 15.41
N PRO A 149 9.78 19.31 14.24
CA PRO A 149 8.81 20.04 13.45
C PRO A 149 7.66 19.10 13.02
N PRO A 150 6.45 19.63 12.76
CA PRO A 150 5.33 18.83 12.28
C PRO A 150 5.70 18.03 11.03
N ALA A 151 5.30 16.76 10.98
CA ALA A 151 5.49 15.93 9.80
C ALA A 151 4.75 16.55 8.61
N ALA A 152 5.50 16.91 7.57
CA ALA A 152 4.93 17.45 6.35
C ALA A 152 4.15 16.37 5.61
N ILE A 153 3.09 16.77 4.89
CA ILE A 153 2.39 15.91 3.94
C ILE A 153 2.84 16.34 2.54
N PHE A 154 3.49 15.44 1.83
CA PHE A 154 3.92 15.65 0.44
C PHE A 154 2.89 15.06 -0.50
N TYR A 155 2.59 15.76 -1.59
CA TYR A 155 1.71 15.28 -2.66
C TYR A 155 2.51 15.02 -3.93
N TYR A 156 2.24 13.89 -4.57
CA TYR A 156 2.84 13.48 -5.83
C TYR A 156 1.72 13.24 -6.84
N PRO A 157 1.62 14.05 -7.91
CA PRO A 157 0.59 13.85 -8.92
C PRO A 157 0.84 12.55 -9.69
N ALA A 158 -0.23 11.85 -10.01
CA ALA A 158 -0.18 10.73 -10.95
C ALA A 158 0.32 11.27 -12.29
N VAL A 159 1.42 10.70 -12.79
CA VAL A 159 1.86 11.01 -14.15
C VAL A 159 0.84 10.38 -15.09
N PRO A 160 0.19 11.16 -15.98
CA PRO A 160 -0.72 10.59 -16.97
C PRO A 160 0.04 9.49 -17.72
N GLN A 161 -0.47 8.27 -17.65
CA GLN A 161 0.00 7.20 -18.52
C GLN A 161 -0.27 7.71 -19.94
N ARG A 162 0.76 8.14 -20.68
CA ARG A 162 0.60 8.45 -22.10
C ARG A 162 -0.08 7.23 -22.70
N SER A 163 -1.28 7.41 -23.25
CA SER A 163 -1.99 6.32 -23.89
C SER A 163 -1.03 5.67 -24.88
N ARG A 164 -0.86 4.36 -24.81
CA ARG A 164 -0.18 3.60 -25.86
C ARG A 164 -1.09 3.58 -27.10
N ASN A 165 -1.40 4.74 -27.66
CA ASN A 165 -1.74 4.84 -29.06
C ASN A 165 -0.42 5.01 -29.80
N SER A 166 0.11 3.89 -30.30
CA SER A 166 1.03 3.86 -31.41
C SER A 166 0.33 4.40 -32.66
N GLY A 167 0.08 5.72 -32.68
CA GLY A 167 -0.27 6.49 -33.86
C GLY A 167 0.98 7.17 -34.35
N ALA A 168 1.47 6.72 -35.50
CA ALA A 168 2.62 7.19 -36.26
C ALA A 168 3.09 8.62 -35.94
N MET A 169 4.34 8.75 -35.52
CA MET A 169 5.11 9.97 -35.67
C MET A 169 5.23 10.26 -37.17
N ARG A 170 4.42 11.17 -37.70
CA ARG A 170 4.63 11.73 -39.03
C ARG A 170 5.58 12.90 -38.89
N ASP A 171 6.76 12.73 -39.47
CA ASP A 171 7.74 13.78 -39.73
C ASP A 171 7.06 14.87 -40.57
N VAL A 172 7.03 16.11 -40.08
CA VAL A 172 6.62 17.29 -40.85
C VAL A 172 7.83 18.20 -40.89
N ARG A 173 8.64 18.03 -41.93
CA ARG A 173 9.58 19.06 -42.37
C ARG A 173 8.80 20.05 -43.22
N LEU A 174 8.94 21.33 -42.89
CA LEU A 174 8.87 22.44 -43.86
C LEU A 174 10.30 22.81 -44.23
#